data_AF-A0A5R2N8Z1-F1
#
_entry.id   AF-A0A5R2N8Z1-F1
#
_cell.length_a   1.000
_cell.length_b   1.000
_cell.length_c   1.000
_cell.angle_alpha   90.00
_cell.angle_beta   90.00
_cell.angle_gamma   90.00
#
_symmetry.space_group_name_H-M   'P 1'
#
loop_
_entity.id
_entity.type
_entity.pdbx_description
1 polymer ?
#
loop_
_entity_poly.entity_id
_entity_poly.type
_entity_poly.pdbx_seq_one_letter_code
_entity_poly.pdbx_strand_id
1 'polypeptide(L)' 'MTKQLAGMYAALMTGLSDAGEFDPQRQRNINDYVLRQGLAGLYVGGSSGESGLLTVDELLAQQEVVFAGAV' A
#
# COMPACT_ATOMS: atom_id res chain seq x y z
N MET A 1 -5.93 -3.31 19.31
CA MET A 1 -6.66 -2.22 18.63
C MET A 1 -7.78 -1.75 19.54
N THR A 2 -7.72 -0.52 20.02
CA THR A 2 -8.70 0.03 20.99
C THR A 2 -9.84 0.81 20.31
N LYS A 3 -9.70 1.14 19.03
CA LYS A 3 -10.76 1.69 18.17
C LYS A 3 -11.32 0.60 17.26
N GLN A 4 -12.64 0.60 17.10
CA GLN A 4 -13.32 -0.16 16.05
C GLN A 4 -12.98 0.45 14.69
N LEU A 5 -12.54 -0.39 13.74
CA LEU A 5 -12.38 0.03 12.35
C LEU A 5 -13.76 0.05 11.69
N ALA A 6 -14.13 1.19 11.13
CA ALA A 6 -15.38 1.38 10.39
C ALA A 6 -15.14 2.28 9.17
N GLY A 7 -16.02 2.20 8.17
CA GLY A 7 -15.87 2.89 6.89
C GLY A 7 -15.18 2.04 5.82
N MET A 8 -14.82 2.66 4.69
CA MET A 8 -14.17 1.99 3.57
C MET A 8 -12.64 2.06 3.69
N TYR A 9 -11.99 0.91 3.53
CA TYR A 9 -10.53 0.80 3.49
C TYR A 9 -10.13 0.24 2.13
N ALA A 10 -9.18 0.87 1.45
CA ALA A 10 -8.66 0.32 0.20
C ALA A 10 -7.71 -0.85 0.50
N ALA A 11 -7.95 -2.00 -0.12
CA ALA A 11 -6.93 -3.03 -0.27
C ALA A 11 -5.89 -2.50 -1.26
N LEU A 12 -4.78 -1.99 -0.75
CA LEU A 12 -3.82 -1.21 -1.50
C LEU A 12 -2.99 -2.12 -2.43
N MET A 13 -2.89 -1.75 -3.69
CA MET A 13 -2.00 -2.39 -4.66
C MET A 13 -0.53 -2.07 -4.35
N THR A 14 0.36 -3.00 -4.66
CA THR A 14 1.80 -2.75 -4.63
C THR A 14 2.23 -2.11 -5.96
N GLY A 15 3.00 -1.02 -5.88
CA GLY A 15 3.62 -0.41 -7.06
C GLY A 15 4.75 -1.28 -7.58
N LEU A 16 4.46 -2.17 -8.53
CA LEU A 16 5.45 -3.00 -9.19
C LEU A 16 5.88 -2.39 -10.54
N SER A 17 7.16 -2.57 -10.86
CA SER A 17 7.71 -2.33 -12.19
C SER A 17 7.19 -3.37 -13.19
N ASP A 18 7.44 -3.15 -14.48
CA ASP A 18 7.02 -4.09 -15.52
C ASP A 18 7.80 -5.42 -15.47
N ALA A 19 8.89 -5.46 -14.69
CA ALA A 19 9.66 -6.68 -14.38
C ALA A 19 9.16 -7.42 -13.14
N GLY A 20 8.18 -6.87 -12.40
CA GLY A 20 7.65 -7.46 -11.17
C GLY A 20 8.36 -7.03 -9.88
N GLU A 21 9.44 -6.26 -9.98
CA GLU A 21 10.16 -5.72 -8.81
C GLU A 21 9.43 -4.53 -8.18
N PHE A 22 9.56 -4.34 -6.87
CA PHE A 22 9.01 -3.16 -6.20
C PHE A 22 9.55 -1.83 -6.77
N ASP A 23 8.65 -0.91 -7.10
CA ASP A 23 8.92 0.44 -7.60
C ASP A 23 8.35 1.51 -6.65
N PRO A 24 9.23 2.22 -5.90
CA PRO A 24 8.81 3.25 -4.95
C PRO A 24 8.04 4.41 -5.60
N GLN A 25 8.36 4.79 -6.84
CA GLN A 25 7.68 5.90 -7.49
C GLN A 25 6.27 5.52 -7.91
N ARG A 26 6.08 4.30 -8.42
CA ARG A 26 4.74 3.77 -8.72
C ARG A 26 3.91 3.63 -7.45
N GLN A 27 4.50 3.18 -6.34
CA GLN A 27 3.80 3.14 -5.06
C GLN A 27 3.35 4.53 -4.60
N ARG A 28 4.20 5.56 -4.71
CA ARG A 28 3.81 6.95 -4.39
C ARG A 28 2.63 7.42 -5.24
N ASN A 29 2.65 7.15 -6.55
CA ASN A 29 1.55 7.52 -7.43
C ASN A 29 0.23 6.84 -7.04
N ILE A 30 0.27 5.56 -6.66
CA ILE A 30 -0.89 4.81 -6.15
C ILE A 30 -1.40 5.45 -4.85
N ASN A 31 -0.50 5.74 -3.91
CA ASN A 31 -0.85 6.35 -2.63
C ASN A 31 -1.54 7.70 -2.84
N ASP A 32 -0.94 8.59 -3.65
CA ASP A 32 -1.47 9.92 -3.95
C ASP A 32 -2.89 9.86 -4.55
N TYR A 33 -3.14 8.88 -5.40
CA TYR A 33 -4.46 8.67 -5.99
C TYR A 33 -5.47 8.17 -4.96
N VAL A 34 -5.13 7.12 -4.21
CA VAL A 34 -6.04 6.45 -3.28
C VAL A 34 -6.38 7.34 -2.08
N LEU A 35 -5.41 8.09 -1.54
CA LEU A 35 -5.62 8.96 -0.38
C LEU A 35 -6.62 10.09 -0.64
N ARG A 36 -6.83 10.48 -1.90
CA ARG A 36 -7.80 11.54 -2.29
C ARG A 36 -9.25 11.06 -2.34
N GLN A 37 -9.52 9.78 -2.08
CA GLN A 37 -10.84 9.18 -2.29
C GLN A 37 -11.77 9.22 -1.06
N GLY A 38 -11.38 9.89 0.03
CA GLY A 38 -12.22 10.00 1.24
C GLY A 38 -12.40 8.67 1.99
N LEU A 39 -11.39 7.79 1.91
CA LEU A 39 -11.36 6.49 2.60
C LEU A 39 -11.08 6.65 4.09
N ALA A 40 -11.53 5.68 4.89
CA ALA A 40 -11.24 5.61 6.32
C ALA A 40 -9.82 5.09 6.59
N GLY A 41 -9.17 4.45 5.62
CA GLY A 41 -7.78 4.03 5.71
C GLY A 41 -7.34 3.10 4.58
N LEU A 42 -6.16 2.51 4.76
CA LEU A 42 -5.54 1.57 3.82
C LEU A 42 -5.33 0.22 4.51
N TYR A 43 -5.53 -0.86 3.76
CA TYR A 43 -5.11 -2.21 4.12
C TYR A 43 -3.95 -2.61 3.20
N VAL A 44 -2.78 -2.85 3.79
CA VAL A 44 -1.50 -3.02 3.09
C VAL A 44 -0.99 -4.45 3.29
N GLY A 45 -0.31 -5.01 2.29
CA GLY A 45 0.26 -6.38 2.38
C GLY A 45 -0.79 -7.50 2.25
N GLY A 46 -2.00 -7.18 1.78
CA GLY A 46 -3.01 -8.17 1.43
C GLY A 46 -2.76 -8.85 0.09
N SER A 47 -3.63 -9.80 -0.30
CA SER A 47 -3.53 -10.50 -1.58
C SER A 47 -3.66 -9.58 -2.80
N SER A 48 -4.45 -8.49 -2.72
CA SER A 48 -4.49 -7.45 -3.76
C SER A 48 -3.15 -6.73 -3.95
N GLY A 49 -2.35 -6.65 -2.90
CA GLY A 49 -0.99 -6.13 -2.97
C GLY A 49 0.04 -7.19 -3.40
N GLU A 50 -0.40 -8.39 -3.76
CA GLU A 50 0.46 -9.49 -4.23
C GLU A 50 1.57 -9.86 -3.23
N SER A 51 1.30 -9.70 -1.93
CA SER A 51 2.32 -9.85 -0.87
C SER A 51 2.99 -11.23 -0.81
N GLY A 52 2.32 -12.27 -1.31
CA GLY A 52 2.91 -13.62 -1.42
C GLY A 52 3.98 -13.77 -2.51
N LEU A 53 4.12 -12.79 -3.41
CA LEU A 53 5.14 -12.76 -4.46
C LEU A 53 6.35 -11.90 -4.09
N LEU A 54 6.27 -11.15 -2.99
CA LEU A 54 7.30 -10.23 -2.55
C LEU A 54 8.19 -10.86 -1.49
N THR A 55 9.46 -10.49 -1.51
CA THR A 55 10.38 -10.77 -0.42
C THR A 55 10.02 -9.94 0.83
N VAL A 56 10.56 -10.33 1.98
CA VAL A 56 10.37 -9.57 3.22
C VAL A 56 10.93 -8.15 3.09
N ASP A 57 12.07 -7.98 2.42
CA ASP A 57 12.71 -6.68 2.25
C ASP A 57 11.87 -5.76 1.35
N GLU A 58 11.29 -6.29 0.28
CA GLU A 58 10.38 -5.53 -0.58
C GLU A 58 9.09 -5.14 0.16
N LEU A 59 8.54 -6.03 0.98
CA LEU A 59 7.36 -5.73 1.80
C LEU A 59 7.63 -4.61 2.81
N LEU A 60 8.82 -4.60 3.43
CA LEU A 60 9.22 -3.54 4.35
C LEU A 60 9.41 -2.21 3.62
N ALA A 61 10.13 -2.21 2.49
CA ALA A 61 10.34 -1.02 1.68
C ALA A 61 9.01 -0.43 1.18
N GLN A 62 8.07 -1.28 0.79
CA GLN A 62 6.73 -0.88 0.39
C GLN A 62 5.97 -0.19 1.52
N GLN A 63 5.99 -0.77 2.72
CA GLN A 63 5.31 -0.22 3.88
C GLN A 63 5.92 1.11 4.33
N GLU A 64 7.24 1.28 4.23
CA GLU A 64 7.91 2.55 4.50
C GLU A 64 7.44 3.67 3.56
N VAL A 65 7.33 3.37 2.26
CA VAL A 65 6.83 4.34 1.27
C VAL A 65 5.36 4.68 1.51
N VAL A 66 4.52 3.69 1.87
CA VAL A 66 3.11 3.93 2.22
C VAL A 66 2.99 4.80 3.46
N PHE A 67 3.76 4.51 4.50
CA PHE A 67 3.73 5.28 5.74
C PHE A 67 4.17 6.74 5.51
N ALA A 68 5.22 6.97 4.74
CA ALA A 68 5.72 8.32 4.46
C ALA A 68 4.71 9.21 3.70
N GLY A 69 3.84 8.61 2.89
CA GLY A 69 2.80 9.34 2.15
C GLY A 69 1.47 9.53 2.91
N ALA A 70 1.31 8.88 4.07
CA ALA A 70 0.07 8.91 4.85
C ALA A 70 0.03 10.03 5.91
N VAL A 71 1.02 10.94 5.92
CA VAL A 71 1.19 12.05 6.89
C VAL A 71 0.75 13.38 6.29
#